data_AF-A0A945TZ66-F1
#
_entry.id   AF-A0A945TZ66-F1
#
_cell.length_a   1.000
_cell.length_b   1.000
_cell.length_c   1.000
_cell.angle_alpha   90.00
_cell.angle_beta   90.00
_cell.angle_gamma   90.00
#
_symmetry.space_group_name_H-M   'P 1'
#
loop_
_entity.id
_entity.type
_entity.pdbx_description
1 polymer ?
#
loop_
_entity_poly.entity_id
_entity_poly.type
_entity_poly.pdbx_seq_one_letter_code
_entity_poly.pdbx_strand_id
1 'polypeptide(L)'
;MAPSDVYGTHLMVQLSDVEDVSALDDARYGHSGVVLLHESHAAIYTYAARRSLFFDVCSCKLFDVRSVVQISHETFGNVNIAESTVLDRGHHWDADVEIELGWWLESQ
;
A
#
# COMPACT_ATOMS: atom_id res chain seq x y z
N MET A 1 -28.15 5.32 7.07
CA MET A 1 -26.78 4.78 7.00
C MET A 1 -25.87 5.98 6.79
N ALA A 2 -25.05 6.30 7.78
CA ALA A 2 -24.14 7.45 7.73
C ALA A 2 -23.02 7.23 6.68
N PRO A 3 -22.40 8.31 6.16
CA PRO A 3 -21.26 8.20 5.25
C PRO A 3 -20.14 7.45 5.99
N SER A 4 -19.57 6.42 5.39
CA SER A 4 -18.59 5.52 6.01
C SER A 4 -17.45 6.30 6.69
N ASP A 5 -17.18 5.99 7.97
CA ASP A 5 -16.13 6.53 8.85
C ASP A 5 -14.69 6.19 8.39
N VAL A 6 -14.50 5.92 7.09
CA VAL A 6 -13.25 5.53 6.47
C VAL A 6 -12.63 6.74 5.79
N TYR A 7 -11.62 7.32 6.43
CA TYR A 7 -10.83 8.45 5.91
C TYR A 7 -10.00 8.07 4.68
N GLY A 8 -9.58 6.81 4.56
CA GLY A 8 -8.74 6.38 3.45
C GLY A 8 -8.54 4.87 3.34
N THR A 9 -7.68 4.45 2.43
CA THR A 9 -7.40 3.04 2.15
C THR A 9 -5.88 2.81 2.12
N HIS A 10 -5.45 1.68 2.64
CA HIS A 10 -4.08 1.20 2.58
C HIS A 10 -4.07 -0.17 1.92
N LEU A 11 -3.48 -0.27 0.73
CA LEU A 11 -3.22 -1.52 0.03
C LEU A 11 -1.75 -1.91 0.23
N MET A 12 -1.53 -3.12 0.70
CA MET A 12 -0.24 -3.79 0.62
C MET A 12 -0.41 -5.00 -0.29
N VAL A 13 0.38 -5.11 -1.35
CA VAL A 13 0.29 -6.24 -2.28
C VAL A 13 1.67 -6.68 -2.73
N GLN A 14 1.94 -7.97 -2.59
CA GLN A 14 3.09 -8.63 -3.16
C GLN A 14 2.66 -9.37 -4.44
N LEU A 15 3.37 -9.09 -5.53
CA LEU A 15 3.19 -9.77 -6.80
C LEU A 15 4.39 -10.68 -7.09
N SER A 16 4.12 -11.88 -7.60
CA SER A 16 5.11 -12.89 -7.98
C SER A 16 5.03 -13.23 -9.47
N ASP A 17 5.95 -14.07 -9.91
CA ASP A 17 5.99 -14.63 -11.27
C ASP A 17 6.03 -13.56 -12.37
N VAL A 18 6.65 -12.43 -12.08
CA VAL A 18 6.77 -11.30 -13.02
C VAL A 18 7.36 -11.77 -14.34
N GLU A 19 6.61 -11.62 -15.42
CA GLU A 19 6.99 -12.06 -16.77
C GLU A 19 8.18 -11.28 -17.31
N ASP A 20 8.09 -9.94 -17.31
CA ASP A 20 9.14 -9.05 -17.76
C ASP A 20 10.11 -8.70 -16.62
N VAL A 21 11.09 -9.59 -16.41
CA VAL A 21 12.14 -9.38 -15.40
C VAL A 21 13.04 -8.18 -15.76
N SER A 22 13.14 -7.81 -17.03
CA SER A 22 13.97 -6.67 -17.45
C SER A 22 13.41 -5.34 -16.96
N ALA A 23 12.10 -5.29 -16.68
CA ALA A 23 11.44 -4.16 -16.04
C ALA A 23 11.73 -4.08 -14.52
N LEU A 24 12.35 -5.10 -13.90
CA LEU A 24 12.65 -5.12 -12.47
C LEU A 24 14.06 -4.64 -12.10
N ASP A 25 15.10 -4.97 -12.89
CA ASP A 25 16.51 -4.48 -12.86
C ASP A 25 17.42 -5.34 -13.79
N ASP A 26 18.70 -4.96 -13.97
CA ASP A 26 19.81 -5.73 -14.56
C ASP A 26 20.35 -6.84 -13.62
N ALA A 27 19.44 -7.66 -13.09
CA ALA A 27 19.71 -8.95 -12.41
C ALA A 27 20.47 -8.95 -11.06
N ARG A 28 21.06 -7.83 -10.59
CA ARG A 28 21.81 -7.81 -9.31
C ARG A 28 21.03 -7.29 -8.12
N TYR A 29 20.16 -6.30 -8.32
CA TYR A 29 19.41 -5.66 -7.25
C TYR A 29 17.95 -5.47 -7.68
N GLY A 30 17.22 -4.64 -6.96
CA GLY A 30 15.93 -4.13 -7.37
C GLY A 30 15.87 -2.64 -7.07
N HIS A 31 14.77 -2.01 -7.45
CA HIS A 31 14.55 -0.60 -7.31
C HIS A 31 13.49 -0.32 -6.26
N SER A 32 13.67 0.79 -5.55
CA SER A 32 12.69 1.33 -4.61
C SER A 32 12.23 2.69 -5.14
N GLY A 33 10.93 2.88 -5.23
CA GLY A 33 10.32 4.15 -5.61
C GLY A 33 9.28 4.55 -4.59
N VAL A 34 9.22 5.84 -4.25
CA VAL A 34 8.18 6.43 -3.40
C VAL A 34 7.66 7.69 -4.06
N VAL A 35 6.35 7.78 -4.15
CA VAL A 35 5.61 9.00 -4.52
C VAL A 35 4.89 9.48 -3.28
N LEU A 36 5.18 10.72 -2.88
CA LEU A 36 4.44 11.38 -1.82
C LEU A 36 3.11 11.90 -2.38
N LEU A 37 2.04 11.58 -1.67
CA LEU A 37 0.69 12.06 -1.94
C LEU A 37 0.31 13.05 -0.83
N HIS A 38 -0.82 13.73 -0.97
CA HIS A 38 -1.33 14.56 0.12
C HIS A 38 -1.55 13.70 1.38
N GLU A 39 -0.77 13.96 2.43
CA GLU A 39 -0.82 13.26 3.74
C GLU A 39 -0.65 11.73 3.67
N SER A 40 -0.03 11.22 2.60
CA SER A 40 0.04 9.78 2.33
C SER A 40 1.12 9.43 1.30
N HIS A 41 1.18 8.19 0.78
CA HIS A 41 2.24 7.77 -0.14
C HIS A 41 1.88 6.54 -0.97
N ALA A 42 2.53 6.38 -2.11
CA ALA A 42 2.58 5.13 -2.86
C ALA A 42 4.04 4.71 -3.04
N ALA A 43 4.39 3.50 -2.64
CA ALA A 43 5.73 2.94 -2.74
C ALA A 43 5.73 1.63 -3.56
N ILE A 44 6.84 1.40 -4.26
CA ILE A 44 7.14 0.16 -4.97
C ILE A 44 8.54 -0.31 -4.59
N TYR A 45 8.70 -1.62 -4.42
CA TYR A 45 9.98 -2.28 -4.23
C TYR A 45 10.06 -3.47 -5.16
N THR A 46 11.04 -3.52 -6.07
CA THR A 46 11.25 -4.66 -6.97
C THR A 46 12.35 -5.58 -6.44
N TYR A 47 12.27 -6.85 -6.81
CA TYR A 47 13.27 -7.88 -6.47
C TYR A 47 13.50 -8.77 -7.69
N ALA A 48 14.37 -8.35 -8.62
CA ALA A 48 14.58 -9.02 -9.91
C ALA A 48 14.96 -10.51 -9.76
N ALA A 49 15.87 -10.84 -8.84
CA ALA A 49 16.29 -12.22 -8.56
C ALA A 49 15.16 -13.13 -8.06
N ARG A 50 14.09 -12.56 -7.48
CA ARG A 50 12.91 -13.28 -7.00
C ARG A 50 11.74 -13.23 -7.97
N ARG A 51 11.87 -12.50 -9.08
CA ARG A 51 10.78 -12.23 -10.04
C ARG A 51 9.52 -11.71 -9.33
N SER A 52 9.72 -10.83 -8.35
CA SER A 52 8.64 -10.32 -7.51
C SER A 52 8.77 -8.82 -7.28
N LEU A 53 7.66 -8.18 -6.95
CA LEU A 53 7.62 -6.78 -6.53
C LEU A 53 6.56 -6.58 -5.45
N PHE A 54 6.69 -5.50 -4.69
CA PHE A 54 5.80 -5.15 -3.61
C PHE A 54 5.32 -3.72 -3.78
N PHE A 55 4.02 -3.51 -3.61
CA PHE A 55 3.40 -2.19 -3.54
C PHE A 55 2.86 -1.92 -2.14
N ASP A 56 3.10 -0.70 -1.68
CA ASP A 56 2.46 -0.10 -0.51
C ASP A 56 1.76 1.19 -0.97
N VAL A 57 0.43 1.15 -1.09
CA VAL A 57 -0.38 2.30 -1.50
C VAL A 57 -1.24 2.73 -0.34
N CYS A 58 -0.76 3.75 0.37
CA CYS A 58 -1.45 4.43 1.44
C CYS A 58 -2.07 5.72 0.88
N SER A 59 -3.39 5.86 0.95
CA SER A 59 -4.10 7.01 0.39
C SER A 59 -5.15 7.53 1.37
N CYS A 60 -5.23 8.85 1.52
CA CYS A 60 -6.32 9.55 2.23
C CYS A 60 -7.59 9.72 1.36
N LYS A 61 -7.65 9.01 0.23
CA LYS A 61 -8.81 8.96 -0.67
C LYS A 61 -9.01 7.53 -1.14
N LEU A 62 -10.27 7.10 -1.21
CA LEU A 62 -10.62 5.81 -1.81
C LEU A 62 -10.08 5.70 -3.23
N PHE A 63 -9.51 4.54 -3.56
CA PHE A 63 -9.03 4.20 -4.88
C PHE A 63 -9.39 2.76 -5.21
N ASP A 64 -9.44 2.41 -6.49
CA ASP A 64 -9.68 1.03 -6.90
C ASP A 64 -8.39 0.23 -6.75
N VAL A 65 -8.32 -0.63 -5.74
CA VAL A 65 -7.16 -1.51 -5.50
C VAL A 65 -6.84 -2.40 -6.70
N ARG A 66 -7.83 -2.73 -7.54
CA ARG A 66 -7.62 -3.53 -8.76
C ARG A 66 -6.81 -2.77 -9.82
N SER A 67 -6.87 -1.44 -9.81
CA SER A 67 -6.08 -0.62 -10.74
C SER A 67 -4.58 -0.80 -10.53
N VAL A 68 -4.13 -1.05 -9.29
CA VAL A 68 -2.71 -1.30 -8.98
C VAL A 68 -2.23 -2.60 -9.64
N VAL A 69 -3.03 -3.66 -9.55
CA VAL A 69 -2.71 -4.95 -10.18
C VAL A 69 -2.78 -4.84 -11.71
N GLN A 70 -3.75 -4.11 -12.25
CA GLN A 70 -3.86 -3.89 -13.69
C GLN A 70 -2.64 -3.12 -14.24
N ILE A 71 -2.24 -2.02 -13.58
CA ILE A 71 -1.03 -1.26 -13.95
C ILE A 71 0.21 -2.15 -13.87
N SER A 72 0.24 -3.09 -12.92
CA SER A 72 1.34 -4.05 -12.81
C SER A 72 1.40 -4.98 -14.03
N HIS A 73 0.26 -5.47 -14.51
CA HIS A 73 0.21 -6.26 -15.74
C HIS A 73 0.67 -5.47 -16.97
N GLU A 74 0.25 -4.21 -17.06
CA GLU A 74 0.63 -3.31 -18.17
C GLU A 74 2.12 -2.97 -18.15
N THR A 75 2.74 -2.92 -16.98
CA THR A 75 4.13 -2.47 -16.80
C THR A 75 5.13 -3.64 -16.79
N PHE A 76 4.78 -4.77 -16.16
CA PHE A 76 5.69 -5.87 -15.87
C PHE A 76 5.30 -7.19 -16.57
N GLY A 77 4.29 -7.17 -17.45
CA GLY A 77 3.74 -8.38 -18.07
C GLY A 77 2.88 -9.20 -17.10
N ASN A 78 2.64 -10.49 -17.38
CA ASN A 78 1.85 -11.30 -16.45
C ASN A 78 2.49 -11.37 -15.05
N VAL A 79 1.66 -11.24 -14.03
CA VAL A 79 2.01 -11.31 -12.62
C VAL A 79 0.94 -12.09 -11.86
N ASN A 80 1.32 -12.72 -10.75
CA ASN A 80 0.40 -13.37 -9.83
C ASN A 80 0.34 -12.59 -8.51
N ILE A 81 -0.82 -12.56 -7.85
CA ILE A 81 -0.93 -12.03 -6.49
C ILE A 81 -0.45 -13.10 -5.52
N ALA A 82 0.70 -12.88 -4.88
CA ALA A 82 1.24 -13.78 -3.86
C ALA A 82 0.59 -13.51 -2.49
N GLU A 83 0.45 -12.23 -2.14
CA GLU A 83 -0.18 -11.77 -0.91
C GLU A 83 -0.84 -10.42 -1.14
N SER A 84 -1.99 -10.18 -0.53
CA SER A 84 -2.65 -8.87 -0.56
C SER A 84 -3.43 -8.62 0.72
N THR A 85 -3.27 -7.43 1.27
CA THR A 85 -4.04 -6.93 2.41
C THR A 85 -4.55 -5.54 2.08
N VAL A 86 -5.83 -5.30 2.36
CA VAL A 86 -6.46 -3.98 2.27
C VAL A 86 -6.93 -3.61 3.66
N LEU A 87 -6.50 -2.44 4.13
CA LEU A 87 -6.89 -1.87 5.42
C LEU A 87 -7.60 -0.54 5.19
N ASP A 88 -8.63 -0.30 5.98
CA ASP A 88 -9.22 1.01 6.09
C ASP A 88 -8.33 1.92 6.96
N ARG A 89 -8.26 3.19 6.61
CA ARG A 89 -7.56 4.21 7.40
C ARG A 89 -8.54 5.15 8.06
N GLY A 90 -8.20 5.57 9.28
CA GLY A 90 -8.89 6.63 10.00
C GLY A 90 -10.15 6.25 10.77
N HIS A 91 -10.39 4.96 10.99
CA HIS A 91 -11.44 4.45 11.90
C HIS A 91 -11.37 5.02 13.33
N HIS A 92 -10.22 5.56 13.75
CA HIS A 92 -9.98 6.02 15.13
C HIS A 92 -10.07 7.54 15.31
N TRP A 93 -10.50 8.32 14.30
CA TRP A 93 -10.55 9.77 14.43
C TRP A 93 -11.69 10.29 15.33
N ASP A 94 -12.62 9.43 15.71
CA ASP A 94 -13.67 9.73 16.69
C ASP A 94 -13.21 9.50 18.15
N ALA A 95 -11.97 9.05 18.38
CA ALA A 95 -11.43 9.01 19.73
C ALA A 95 -11.24 10.44 20.23
N ASP A 96 -12.03 10.82 21.24
CA ASP A 96 -11.89 12.11 21.89
C ASP A 96 -10.49 12.19 22.50
N VAL A 97 -9.65 13.04 21.89
CA VAL A 97 -8.25 13.23 22.26
C VAL A 97 -8.14 13.63 23.74
N GLU A 98 -9.12 14.33 24.29
CA GLU A 98 -9.14 14.72 25.70
C GLU A 98 -9.35 13.50 26.62
N ILE A 99 -10.18 12.54 26.20
CA ILE A 99 -10.44 11.29 26.95
C ILE A 99 -9.22 10.38 26.94
N GLU A 100 -8.63 10.13 25.77
CA GLU A 100 -7.42 9.29 25.63
C GLU A 100 -6.23 9.88 26.39
N LEU A 101 -6.06 11.21 26.33
CA LEU A 101 -5.01 11.90 27.09
C LEU A 101 -5.24 11.80 28.60
N GLY A 102 -6.50 11.89 29.04
CA GLY A 102 -6.87 11.70 30.45
C GLY A 102 -6.48 10.33 30.98
N TRP A 103 -6.83 9.26 30.24
CA TRP A 103 -6.47 7.89 30.61
C TRP A 103 -4.95 7.65 30.65
N TRP A 104 -4.21 8.22 29.70
CA TRP A 104 -2.76 8.10 29.68
C TRP A 104 -2.11 8.77 30.90
N LEU A 105 -2.56 9.98 31.27
CA LEU A 105 -2.06 10.71 32.44
C LEU A 105 -2.37 10.00 33.77
N GLU A 106 -3.51 9.30 33.87
CA GLU A 106 -3.87 8.50 35.06
C GLU A 106 -3.07 7.20 35.20
N SER A 107 -2.44 6.73 34.12
CA SER A 107 -1.67 5.47 34.08
C SER A 107 -0.16 5.62 34.35
N GLN A 108 0.32 6.84 34.65
CA GLN A 108 1.69 7.17 35.06
C GLN A 108 1.82 7.21 36.59
#